data_AF-A0AA96RET7-F1
#
_entry.id   AF-A0AA96RET7-F1
#
_cell.length_a   1.000
_cell.length_b   1.000
_cell.length_c   1.000
_cell.angle_alpha   90.00
_cell.angle_beta   90.00
_cell.angle_gamma   90.00
#
_symmetry.space_group_name_H-M   'P 1'
#
loop_
_entity.id
_entity.type
_entity.pdbx_description
1 polymer ?
#
loop_
_entity_poly.entity_id
_entity_poly.type
_entity_poly.pdbx_seq_one_letter_code
_entity_poly.pdbx_strand_id
1 'polypeptide(L)'
;MTRIQKLVSLSALAAMVLGMLLVAAVFMSQPTEANENEMDARLALLFHQLEKEVQAKPAKGLSSNPYDYLKESTAWEQIVGLGEEALPSLERRLQDSSNGLVGYWTALAMERIAGVDLKKQGSTGWETVEEFKTVWEGYRQKKTGAADPR
;
A
#
# COMPACT_ATOMS: atom_id res chain seq x y z
N MET A 1 -22.20 15.10 48.06
CA MET A 1 -21.12 14.84 47.08
C MET A 1 -19.84 15.50 47.54
N THR A 2 -18.84 14.72 47.90
CA THR A 2 -17.52 15.21 48.36
C THR A 2 -16.68 15.66 47.16
N ARG A 3 -15.74 16.60 47.35
CA ARG A 3 -14.89 17.15 46.27
C ARG A 3 -14.17 16.06 45.45
N ILE A 4 -13.88 14.92 46.07
CA ILE A 4 -13.24 13.74 45.46
C ILE A 4 -14.15 13.07 44.42
N GLN A 5 -15.46 12.92 44.70
CA GLN A 5 -16.41 12.38 43.72
C GLN A 5 -16.52 13.26 42.47
N LYS A 6 -16.48 14.59 42.63
CA LYS A 6 -16.52 15.54 41.52
C LYS A 6 -15.26 15.47 40.64
N LEU A 7 -14.09 15.25 41.25
CA LEU A 7 -12.80 15.12 40.57
C LEU A 7 -12.73 13.82 39.74
N VAL A 8 -13.11 12.68 40.34
CA VAL A 8 -13.15 11.38 39.64
C VAL A 8 -14.15 11.41 38.47
N SER A 9 -15.31 12.05 38.65
CA SER A 9 -16.30 12.19 37.57
C SER A 9 -15.82 13.09 36.42
N LEU A 10 -15.04 14.14 36.71
CA LEU A 10 -14.50 15.03 35.67
C LEU A 10 -13.44 14.31 34.82
N SER A 11 -12.55 13.55 35.45
CA SER A 11 -11.53 12.76 34.75
C SER A 11 -12.13 11.65 33.89
N ALA A 12 -13.18 10.98 34.36
CA ALA A 12 -13.88 9.96 33.58
C ALA A 12 -14.57 10.56 32.33
N LEU A 13 -15.16 11.75 32.46
CA LEU A 13 -15.77 12.46 31.34
C LEU A 13 -14.72 12.89 30.30
N ALA A 14 -13.58 13.40 30.75
CA ALA A 14 -12.47 13.80 29.87
C ALA A 14 -11.90 12.60 29.08
N ALA A 15 -11.70 11.46 29.74
CA ALA A 15 -11.22 10.24 29.08
C ALA A 15 -12.23 9.71 28.04
N MET A 16 -13.53 9.80 28.33
CA MET A 16 -14.59 9.38 27.40
C MET A 16 -14.67 10.29 26.17
N VAL A 17 -14.55 11.62 26.36
CA VAL A 17 -14.52 12.60 25.25
C VAL A 17 -13.27 12.39 24.40
N LEU A 18 -12.11 12.20 25.01
CA LEU A 18 -10.88 11.93 24.28
C LEU A 18 -10.97 10.61 23.49
N GLY A 19 -11.56 9.57 24.08
CA GLY A 19 -11.83 8.30 23.40
C GLY A 19 -12.76 8.47 22.19
N MET A 20 -13.86 9.23 22.33
CA MET A 20 -14.76 9.54 21.20
C MET A 20 -14.05 10.31 20.08
N LEU A 21 -13.20 11.29 20.43
CA LEU A 21 -12.45 12.08 19.45
C LEU A 21 -11.45 11.22 18.68
N LEU A 22 -10.76 10.30 19.36
CA LEU A 22 -9.84 9.36 18.72
C LEU A 22 -10.58 8.41 17.76
N VAL A 23 -11.74 7.90 18.16
CA VAL A 23 -12.57 7.06 17.30
C VAL A 23 -13.07 7.84 16.08
N ALA A 24 -13.57 9.06 16.27
CA ALA A 24 -14.03 9.92 15.18
C ALA A 24 -12.90 10.26 14.19
N ALA A 25 -11.68 10.51 14.68
CA ALA A 25 -10.51 10.75 13.82
C ALA A 25 -10.17 9.53 12.95
N VAL A 26 -10.26 8.31 13.49
CA VAL A 26 -10.05 7.07 12.73
C VAL A 26 -11.12 6.87 11.65
N PHE A 27 -12.39 7.19 11.95
CA PHE A 27 -13.48 7.12 10.97
C PHE A 27 -13.37 8.19 9.88
N MET A 28 -12.92 9.40 10.20
CA MET A 28 -12.69 10.47 9.21
C MET A 28 -11.45 10.22 8.34
N SER A 29 -10.52 9.38 8.78
CA SER A 29 -9.31 9.02 8.03
C SER A 29 -9.55 7.87 7.04
N GLN A 30 -10.77 7.32 6.96
CA GLN A 30 -11.08 6.31 5.95
C GLN A 30 -11.12 6.99 4.57
N PRO A 31 -10.49 6.41 3.53
CA PRO A 31 -10.60 6.95 2.18
C PRO A 31 -12.06 6.95 1.74
N THR A 32 -12.50 8.05 1.11
CA THR A 32 -13.84 8.13 0.51
C THR A 32 -13.82 7.56 -0.90
N GLU A 33 -14.95 7.05 -1.39
CA GLU A 33 -15.10 6.57 -2.78
C GLU A 33 -14.58 7.57 -3.83
N ALA A 34 -14.77 8.87 -3.61
CA ALA A 34 -14.26 9.92 -4.51
C ALA A 34 -12.72 9.96 -4.52
N ASN A 35 -12.10 9.86 -3.33
CA ASN A 35 -10.65 9.85 -3.20
C ASN A 35 -10.03 8.56 -3.79
N GLU A 36 -10.71 7.42 -3.64
CA GLU A 36 -10.26 6.14 -4.22
C GLU A 36 -10.29 6.18 -5.75
N ASN A 37 -11.37 6.69 -6.34
CA ASN A 37 -11.48 6.85 -7.80
C ASN A 37 -10.44 7.82 -8.36
N GLU A 38 -10.12 8.89 -7.63
CA GLU A 38 -9.06 9.82 -8.01
C GLU A 38 -7.68 9.16 -7.95
N MET A 39 -7.40 8.41 -6.88
CA MET A 39 -6.15 7.66 -6.73
C MET A 39 -5.99 6.62 -7.84
N ASP A 40 -7.06 5.88 -8.17
CA ASP A 40 -7.05 4.89 -9.25
C ASP A 40 -6.78 5.53 -10.61
N ALA A 41 -7.43 6.65 -10.91
CA ALA A 41 -7.20 7.40 -12.14
C ALA A 41 -5.77 7.91 -12.23
N ARG A 42 -5.24 8.45 -11.12
CA ARG A 42 -3.85 8.93 -11.04
C ARG A 42 -2.86 7.79 -11.26
N LEU A 43 -3.05 6.65 -10.61
CA LEU A 43 -2.23 5.46 -10.83
C LEU A 43 -2.33 4.96 -12.27
N ALA A 44 -3.53 4.92 -12.87
CA ALA A 44 -3.70 4.53 -14.28
C ALA A 44 -2.84 5.39 -15.21
N LEU A 45 -2.85 6.71 -15.03
CA LEU A 45 -2.04 7.65 -15.80
C LEU A 45 -0.53 7.44 -15.59
N LEU A 46 -0.10 7.27 -14.34
CA LEU A 46 1.31 7.07 -14.02
C LEU A 46 1.85 5.75 -14.57
N PHE A 47 1.11 4.66 -14.47
CA PHE A 47 1.53 3.38 -15.05
C PHE A 47 1.56 3.42 -16.57
N HIS A 48 0.64 4.13 -17.22
CA HIS A 48 0.71 4.36 -18.67
C HIS A 48 1.96 5.18 -19.06
N GLN A 49 2.31 6.19 -18.26
CA GLN A 49 3.53 6.95 -18.48
C GLN A 49 4.78 6.09 -18.26
N LEU A 50 4.81 5.26 -17.21
CA LEU A 50 5.88 4.31 -16.95
C LEU A 50 6.10 3.37 -18.12
N GLU A 51 5.02 2.82 -18.67
CA GLU A 51 5.09 1.95 -19.84
C GLU A 51 5.75 2.66 -21.03
N LYS A 52 5.34 3.91 -21.31
CA LYS A 52 5.97 4.73 -22.36
C LYS A 52 7.45 5.01 -22.10
N GLU A 53 7.81 5.36 -20.87
CA GLU A 53 9.20 5.62 -20.47
C GLU A 53 10.07 4.38 -20.65
N VAL A 54 9.54 3.19 -20.36
CA VAL A 54 10.23 1.91 -20.56
C VAL A 54 10.38 1.58 -22.04
N GLN A 55 9.30 1.72 -22.82
CA GLN A 55 9.33 1.48 -24.28
C GLN A 55 10.30 2.41 -25.02
N ALA A 56 10.46 3.66 -24.54
CA ALA A 56 11.39 4.63 -25.11
C ALA A 56 12.88 4.33 -24.83
N LYS A 57 13.18 3.34 -23.97
CA LYS A 57 14.56 2.96 -23.59
C LYS A 57 14.90 1.55 -24.09
N PRO A 58 15.05 1.32 -25.42
CA PRO A 58 15.21 -0.02 -26.00
C PRO A 58 16.47 -0.76 -25.49
N ALA A 59 17.52 -0.04 -25.06
CA ALA A 59 18.73 -0.64 -24.49
C ALA A 59 18.49 -1.41 -23.16
N LYS A 60 17.37 -1.15 -22.45
CA LYS A 60 17.00 -1.86 -21.23
C LYS A 60 16.28 -3.18 -21.49
N GLY A 61 15.87 -3.46 -22.72
CA GLY A 61 15.25 -4.74 -23.13
C GLY A 61 16.17 -5.96 -23.04
N LEU A 62 17.44 -5.76 -22.67
CA LEU A 62 18.43 -6.82 -22.47
C LEU A 62 18.59 -7.23 -21.00
N SER A 63 18.00 -6.51 -20.05
CA SER A 63 18.12 -6.87 -18.62
C SER A 63 17.08 -7.91 -18.23
N SER A 64 17.53 -9.01 -17.63
CA SER A 64 16.66 -9.98 -16.96
C SER A 64 16.17 -9.48 -15.60
N ASN A 65 16.71 -8.37 -15.08
CA ASN A 65 16.30 -7.78 -13.82
C ASN A 65 15.18 -6.75 -14.03
N PRO A 66 13.96 -7.02 -13.56
CA PRO A 66 12.83 -6.13 -13.76
C PRO A 66 12.98 -4.74 -13.08
N TYR A 67 13.84 -4.62 -12.07
CA TYR A 67 14.16 -3.34 -11.46
C TYR A 67 14.94 -2.41 -12.40
N ASP A 68 15.65 -2.96 -13.39
CA ASP A 68 16.43 -2.13 -14.32
C ASP A 68 15.54 -1.30 -15.24
N TYR A 69 14.33 -1.78 -15.56
CA TYR A 69 13.33 -1.01 -16.32
C TYR A 69 12.95 0.28 -15.59
N LEU A 70 12.83 0.22 -14.26
CA LEU A 70 12.34 1.29 -13.41
C LEU A 70 13.38 2.38 -13.12
N LYS A 71 14.68 2.08 -13.31
CA LYS A 71 15.76 3.06 -13.08
C LYS A 71 15.53 4.34 -13.88
N GLU A 72 15.63 5.49 -13.22
CA GLU A 72 15.49 6.81 -13.85
C GLU A 72 14.12 7.00 -14.52
N SER A 73 13.08 6.30 -14.06
CA SER A 73 11.70 6.58 -14.45
C SER A 73 11.11 7.62 -13.52
N THR A 74 10.63 8.73 -14.08
CA THR A 74 9.97 9.77 -13.28
C THR A 74 8.59 9.30 -12.84
N ALA A 75 7.88 8.58 -13.70
CA ALA A 75 6.60 7.96 -13.37
C ALA A 75 6.73 6.97 -12.21
N TRP A 76 7.79 6.15 -12.18
CA TRP A 76 8.06 5.23 -11.07
C TRP A 76 8.22 5.97 -9.74
N GLU A 77 9.07 7.00 -9.70
CA GLU A 77 9.28 7.79 -8.48
C GLU A 77 7.99 8.47 -8.02
N GLN A 78 7.14 8.90 -8.96
CA GLN A 78 5.83 9.47 -8.64
C GLN A 78 4.87 8.43 -8.06
N ILE A 79 4.84 7.20 -8.58
CA ILE A 79 4.02 6.10 -8.02
C ILE A 79 4.45 5.81 -6.58
N VAL A 80 5.75 5.63 -6.36
CA VAL A 80 6.29 5.36 -5.01
C VAL A 80 6.06 6.55 -4.08
N GLY A 81 6.17 7.77 -4.59
CA GLY A 81 5.95 9.01 -3.85
C GLY A 81 4.51 9.24 -3.37
N LEU A 82 3.54 8.45 -3.85
CA LEU A 82 2.18 8.46 -3.28
C LEU A 82 2.16 7.91 -1.85
N GLY A 83 3.09 7.03 -1.48
CA GLY A 83 3.18 6.51 -0.12
C GLY A 83 2.02 5.58 0.27
N GLU A 84 1.86 5.35 1.58
CA GLU A 84 0.96 4.31 2.12
C GLU A 84 -0.52 4.51 1.71
N GLU A 85 -0.95 5.74 1.41
CA GLU A 85 -2.31 6.04 0.94
C GLU A 85 -2.66 5.37 -0.39
N ALA A 86 -1.68 5.04 -1.22
CA ALA A 86 -1.91 4.36 -2.50
C ALA A 86 -2.00 2.83 -2.37
N LEU A 87 -1.62 2.25 -1.22
CA LEU A 87 -1.60 0.78 -1.05
C LEU A 87 -2.96 0.12 -1.33
N PRO A 88 -4.11 0.61 -0.83
CA PRO A 88 -5.41 -0.01 -1.13
C PRO A 88 -5.75 -0.03 -2.63
N SER A 89 -5.44 1.05 -3.35
CA SER A 89 -5.64 1.14 -4.79
C SER A 89 -4.68 0.24 -5.57
N LEU A 90 -3.42 0.16 -5.16
CA LEU A 90 -2.45 -0.76 -5.74
C LEU A 90 -2.84 -2.23 -5.51
N GLU A 91 -3.36 -2.56 -4.33
CA GLU A 91 -3.89 -3.89 -4.02
C GLU A 91 -5.04 -4.27 -4.94
N ARG A 92 -6.06 -3.40 -5.10
CA ARG A 92 -7.18 -3.63 -6.03
C ARG A 92 -6.69 -3.82 -7.45
N ARG A 93 -5.83 -2.92 -7.94
CA ARG A 93 -5.21 -3.02 -9.27
C ARG A 93 -4.49 -4.35 -9.45
N LEU A 94 -3.78 -4.81 -8.43
CA LEU A 94 -3.07 -6.08 -8.48
C LEU A 94 -4.03 -7.27 -8.51
N GLN A 95 -5.13 -7.25 -7.75
CA GLN A 95 -6.14 -8.32 -7.79
C GLN A 95 -6.67 -8.56 -9.21
N ASP A 96 -6.93 -7.47 -9.94
CA ASP A 96 -7.41 -7.51 -11.32
C ASP A 96 -6.31 -7.77 -12.36
N SER A 97 -5.04 -7.74 -11.94
CA SER A 97 -3.89 -7.97 -12.82
C SER A 97 -3.58 -9.47 -12.95
N SER A 98 -3.27 -9.88 -14.19
CA SER A 98 -2.65 -11.17 -14.50
C SER A 98 -1.11 -11.08 -14.44
N ASN A 99 -0.44 -12.22 -14.58
CA ASN A 99 1.00 -12.29 -14.80
C ASN A 99 1.43 -11.49 -16.03
N GLY A 100 1.87 -10.26 -15.79
CA GLY A 100 2.32 -9.33 -16.79
C GLY A 100 3.16 -8.22 -16.17
N LEU A 101 3.85 -7.47 -17.03
CA LEU A 101 4.81 -6.45 -16.63
C LEU A 101 4.19 -5.37 -15.71
N VAL A 102 2.95 -4.96 -15.99
CA VAL A 102 2.21 -4.01 -15.15
C VAL A 102 1.90 -4.58 -13.77
N GLY A 103 1.47 -5.85 -13.68
CA GLY A 103 1.24 -6.52 -12.40
C GLY A 103 2.53 -6.64 -11.58
N TYR A 104 3.65 -6.94 -12.26
CA TYR A 104 4.96 -6.98 -11.64
C TYR A 104 5.40 -5.62 -11.09
N TRP A 105 5.26 -4.54 -11.87
CA TRP A 105 5.55 -3.19 -11.39
C TRP A 105 4.64 -2.75 -10.25
N THR A 106 3.38 -3.19 -10.25
CA THR A 106 2.43 -2.94 -9.16
C THR A 106 2.92 -3.60 -7.87
N ALA A 107 3.33 -4.87 -7.92
CA ALA A 107 3.91 -5.58 -6.78
C ALA A 107 5.18 -4.90 -6.26
N LEU A 108 6.09 -4.51 -7.15
CA LEU A 108 7.30 -3.77 -6.77
C LEU A 108 6.98 -2.43 -6.10
N ALA A 109 5.95 -1.71 -6.57
CA ALA A 109 5.57 -0.42 -6.01
C ALA A 109 5.05 -0.60 -4.58
N MET A 110 4.24 -1.64 -4.36
CA MET A 110 3.74 -2.00 -3.03
C MET A 110 4.88 -2.34 -2.06
N GLU A 111 5.86 -3.15 -2.47
CA GLU A 111 7.06 -3.44 -1.67
C GLU A 111 7.81 -2.16 -1.30
N ARG A 112 8.04 -1.30 -2.29
CA ARG A 112 8.80 -0.06 -2.12
C ARG A 112 8.10 0.92 -1.18
N ILE A 113 6.79 1.08 -1.31
CA ILE A 113 5.96 1.94 -0.45
C ILE A 113 5.91 1.40 0.98
N ALA A 114 5.72 0.09 1.15
CA ALA A 114 5.67 -0.53 2.47
C ALA A 114 7.06 -0.71 3.13
N GLY A 115 8.14 -0.37 2.41
CA GLY A 115 9.50 -0.48 2.92
C GLY A 115 9.93 -1.92 3.17
N VAL A 116 9.41 -2.88 2.39
CA VAL A 116 9.73 -4.31 2.50
C VAL A 116 10.43 -4.82 1.26
N ASP A 117 11.08 -5.97 1.39
CA ASP A 117 11.65 -6.72 0.27
C ASP A 117 11.20 -8.18 0.45
N LEU A 118 9.99 -8.49 -0.02
CA LEU A 118 9.42 -9.83 0.11
C LEU A 118 10.06 -10.77 -0.92
N LYS A 119 10.56 -10.25 -2.04
CA LYS A 119 11.33 -11.03 -3.02
C LYS A 119 12.61 -11.62 -2.44
N LYS A 120 13.33 -10.92 -1.57
CA LYS A 120 14.58 -11.42 -0.94
C LYS A 120 14.38 -12.20 0.36
N GLN A 121 13.16 -12.31 0.88
CA GLN A 121 12.90 -13.08 2.11
C GLN A 121 12.83 -14.58 1.83
N GLY A 122 14.00 -15.24 1.76
CA GLY A 122 14.16 -16.70 1.87
C GLY A 122 13.21 -17.54 1.01
N SER A 123 12.69 -18.65 1.57
CA SER A 123 11.79 -19.61 0.89
C SER A 123 10.40 -19.07 0.54
N THR A 124 10.16 -17.76 0.73
CA THR A 124 8.91 -17.05 0.43
C THR A 124 9.12 -15.93 -0.59
N GLY A 125 10.24 -15.94 -1.32
CA GLY A 125 10.39 -15.08 -2.49
C GLY A 125 9.29 -15.37 -3.53
N TRP A 126 8.87 -14.35 -4.24
CA TRP A 126 7.87 -14.45 -5.29
C TRP A 126 8.50 -14.22 -6.67
N GLU A 127 8.10 -15.01 -7.66
CA GLU A 127 8.48 -14.88 -9.07
C GLU A 127 7.29 -14.47 -9.95
N THR A 128 6.07 -14.78 -9.50
CA THR A 128 4.82 -14.44 -10.19
C THR A 128 3.97 -13.45 -9.41
N VAL A 129 3.04 -12.79 -10.10
CA VAL A 129 2.09 -11.85 -9.46
C VAL A 129 1.19 -12.59 -8.46
N GLU A 130 0.81 -13.84 -8.73
CA GLU A 130 -0.01 -14.66 -7.84
C GLU A 130 0.74 -15.11 -6.58
N GLU A 131 2.03 -15.47 -6.72
CA GLU A 131 2.90 -15.70 -5.57
C GLU A 131 3.03 -14.43 -4.74
N PHE A 132 3.20 -13.27 -5.38
CA PHE A 132 3.25 -11.99 -4.68
C PHE A 132 1.97 -11.75 -3.87
N LYS A 133 0.78 -11.94 -4.46
CA LYS A 133 -0.51 -11.80 -3.77
C LYS A 133 -0.55 -12.63 -2.49
N THR A 134 -0.02 -13.85 -2.53
CA THR A 134 0.01 -14.76 -1.37
C THR A 134 0.98 -14.28 -0.28
N VAL A 135 2.20 -13.91 -0.64
CA VAL A 135 3.20 -13.47 0.35
C VAL A 135 2.86 -12.10 0.92
N TRP A 136 2.24 -11.23 0.12
CA TRP A 136 1.72 -9.93 0.54
C TRP A 136 0.62 -10.09 1.59
N GLU A 137 -0.35 -10.98 1.35
CA GLU A 137 -1.41 -11.26 2.32
C GLU A 137 -0.85 -11.77 3.64
N GLY A 138 0.12 -12.69 3.58
CA GLY A 138 0.82 -13.17 4.78
C GLY A 138 1.59 -12.07 5.52
N TYR A 139 2.18 -11.12 4.80
CA TYR A 139 2.79 -9.93 5.39
C TYR A 139 1.75 -9.04 6.10
N ARG A 140 0.60 -8.77 5.46
CA ARG A 140 -0.47 -7.95 6.05
C ARG A 140 -1.01 -8.55 7.34
N GLN A 141 -1.30 -9.84 7.35
CA GLN A 141 -1.84 -10.54 8.53
C GLN A 141 -0.87 -10.46 9.73
N LYS A 142 0.43 -10.63 9.47
CA LYS A 142 1.47 -10.44 10.50
C LYS A 142 1.53 -9.00 11.01
N LYS A 143 1.35 -8.01 10.14
CA LYS A 143 1.34 -6.57 10.51
C LYS A 143 0.09 -6.20 11.33
N THR A 144 -1.06 -6.77 11.03
CA THR A 144 -2.34 -6.46 11.71
C THR A 144 -2.60 -7.28 12.97
N GLY A 145 -1.75 -8.29 13.26
CA GLY A 145 -1.93 -9.17 14.41
C GLY A 145 -3.13 -10.12 14.29
N ALA A 146 -3.72 -10.24 13.09
CA ALA A 146 -4.80 -11.18 12.82
C ALA A 146 -4.23 -12.60 12.82
N ALA A 147 -4.64 -13.41 13.80
CA ALA A 147 -4.27 -14.81 13.88
C ALA A 147 -4.85 -15.58 12.68
N ASP A 148 -3.99 -16.38 12.05
CA ASP A 148 -4.25 -17.33 10.97
C ASP A 148 -5.49 -18.22 11.31
N PRO A 149 -6.63 -18.08 10.59
CA PRO A 149 -7.76 -18.97 10.76
C PRO A 149 -7.49 -20.27 9.98
N ARG A 150 -6.70 -21.17 10.58
CA ARG A 150 -6.67 -22.59 10.17
C ARG A 150 -7.74 -23.39 10.89
#